data_AF-A0A6B0ZKH9-F1
#
_entry.id   AF-A0A6B0ZKH9-F1
#
_cell.length_a   1.000
_cell.length_b   1.000
_cell.length_c   1.000
_cell.angle_alpha   90.00
_cell.angle_beta   90.00
_cell.angle_gamma   90.00
#
_symmetry.space_group_name_H-M   'P 1'
#
loop_
_entity.id
_entity.type
_entity.pdbx_description
1 polymer ?
#
loop_
_entity_poly.entity_id
_entity_poly.type
_entity_poly.pdbx_seq_one_letter_code
_entity_poly.pdbx_strand_id
1 'polypeptide(L)'
;MSMSPTRTLPAAAIIALVAPFLAACAGPSIDVSGCDVALTATMETLQAGLTEDGTLRHGRTHERTDDQFFISAEFLPSDKDEDFDGDILTWFTDDPRGSYFLSVDEHARDQSGWAGADFGVSEDGAVTSRGCVVVVRGEPESDECEEQHEEFC
;
A
#
# COMPACT_ATOMS: atom_id res chain seq x y z
N MET A 1 -56.28 -46.98 42.86
CA MET A 1 -55.03 -47.39 43.52
C MET A 1 -54.24 -48.25 42.54
N SER A 2 -53.14 -47.74 41.98
CA SER A 2 -52.05 -48.56 41.45
C SER A 2 -50.81 -47.68 41.31
N MET A 3 -49.67 -48.25 41.71
CA MET A 3 -48.37 -47.62 41.92
C MET A 3 -47.57 -47.44 40.61
N SER A 4 -46.60 -46.51 40.65
CA SER A 4 -45.59 -46.12 39.64
C SER A 4 -44.73 -47.30 39.12
N PRO A 5 -43.90 -47.13 38.05
CA PRO A 5 -42.68 -46.33 38.16
C PRO A 5 -42.34 -45.43 36.96
N THR A 6 -41.96 -44.21 37.31
CA THR A 6 -41.21 -43.23 36.53
C THR A 6 -39.90 -43.83 36.03
N ARG A 7 -39.70 -43.87 34.70
CA ARG A 7 -38.39 -44.10 34.11
C ARG A 7 -37.73 -42.76 33.82
N THR A 8 -36.91 -42.31 34.76
CA THR A 8 -35.95 -41.22 34.57
C THR A 8 -34.79 -41.76 33.75
N LEU A 9 -34.66 -41.33 32.50
CA LEU A 9 -33.46 -41.55 31.69
C LEU A 9 -32.40 -40.50 32.08
N PRO A 10 -31.16 -40.89 32.40
CA PRO A 10 -30.08 -39.93 32.62
C PRO A 10 -29.63 -39.37 31.27
N ALA A 11 -30.00 -38.12 30.97
CA ALA A 11 -29.43 -37.37 29.86
C ALA A 11 -28.01 -36.96 30.25
N ALA A 12 -27.05 -37.82 29.90
CA ALA A 12 -25.64 -37.50 29.92
C ALA A 12 -25.33 -36.40 28.90
N ALA A 13 -24.76 -35.30 29.41
CA ALA A 13 -23.73 -34.46 28.82
C ALA A 13 -23.71 -34.27 27.29
N ILE A 14 -24.02 -33.05 26.85
CA ILE A 14 -23.22 -32.41 25.80
C ILE A 14 -22.85 -31.00 26.30
N ILE A 15 -21.58 -30.88 26.65
CA ILE A 15 -20.88 -29.61 26.88
C ILE A 15 -20.84 -28.90 25.53
N ALA A 16 -21.68 -27.88 25.35
CA ALA A 16 -21.52 -26.92 24.27
C ALA A 16 -20.83 -25.69 24.87
N LEU A 17 -19.49 -25.74 24.87
CA LEU A 17 -18.62 -24.57 24.98
C LEU A 17 -18.97 -23.63 23.82
N VAL A 18 -19.90 -22.70 24.05
CA VAL A 18 -20.23 -21.62 23.13
C VAL A 18 -19.67 -20.34 23.71
N ALA A 19 -18.40 -20.05 23.38
CA ALA A 19 -17.76 -18.73 23.49
C ALA A 19 -16.41 -18.82 22.75
N PRO A 20 -15.99 -17.77 22.05
CA PRO A 20 -16.18 -17.63 20.62
C PRO A 20 -14.87 -17.80 19.87
N PHE A 21 -14.94 -18.35 18.66
CA PHE A 21 -13.91 -18.08 17.65
C PHE A 21 -14.02 -16.60 17.27
N LEU A 22 -13.38 -15.74 18.06
CA LEU A 22 -12.83 -14.49 17.56
C LEU A 22 -11.68 -14.89 16.63
N ALA A 23 -12.05 -15.38 15.44
CA ALA A 23 -11.15 -15.32 14.31
C ALA A 23 -10.78 -13.84 14.20
N ALA A 24 -9.55 -13.51 14.56
CA ALA A 24 -8.95 -12.27 14.15
C ALA A 24 -8.99 -12.30 12.62
N CYS A 25 -10.00 -11.65 12.05
CA CYS A 25 -9.97 -11.16 10.68
C CYS A 25 -8.95 -10.04 10.62
N ALA A 26 -7.69 -10.34 10.95
CA ALA A 26 -6.59 -9.55 10.44
C ALA A 26 -6.61 -9.83 8.94
N GLY A 27 -7.09 -8.86 8.15
CA GLY A 27 -6.82 -8.86 6.72
C GLY A 27 -5.31 -9.06 6.50
N PRO A 28 -4.89 -9.64 5.37
CA PRO A 28 -3.46 -9.81 5.10
C PRO A 28 -2.77 -8.46 5.31
N SER A 29 -1.86 -8.40 6.30
CA SER A 29 -1.01 -7.23 6.50
C SER A 29 -0.07 -7.17 5.31
N ILE A 30 -0.08 -6.07 4.56
CA ILE A 30 0.92 -5.82 3.53
C ILE A 30 2.26 -5.71 4.25
N ASP A 31 3.19 -6.60 3.92
CA ASP A 31 4.55 -6.50 4.40
C ASP A 31 5.20 -5.31 3.69
N VAL A 32 5.41 -4.23 4.43
CA VAL A 32 6.08 -3.01 3.97
C VAL A 32 7.58 -3.02 4.30
N SER A 33 8.11 -4.14 4.80
CA SER A 33 9.56 -4.27 5.01
C SER A 33 10.29 -4.19 3.67
N GLY A 34 11.24 -3.26 3.57
CA GLY A 34 11.94 -2.96 2.31
C GLY A 34 11.27 -1.91 1.42
N CYS A 35 10.31 -1.15 1.96
CA CYS A 35 9.79 0.04 1.31
C CYS A 35 10.34 1.31 1.97
N ASP A 36 11.13 2.04 1.20
CA ASP A 36 11.66 3.34 1.60
C ASP A 36 10.79 4.46 1.04
N VAL A 37 10.83 5.63 1.70
CA VAL A 37 10.31 6.87 1.12
C VAL A 37 11.10 7.15 -0.17
N ALA A 38 10.41 7.42 -1.28
CA ALA A 38 11.09 7.81 -2.51
C ALA A 38 11.87 9.11 -2.30
N LEU A 39 13.08 9.20 -2.86
CA LEU A 39 13.91 10.38 -2.71
C LEU A 39 13.20 11.59 -3.34
N THR A 40 13.31 12.77 -2.71
CA THR A 40 12.72 14.01 -3.22
C THR A 40 13.11 14.28 -4.68
N ALA A 41 14.39 14.12 -5.02
CA ALA A 41 14.88 14.31 -6.39
C ALA A 41 14.25 13.32 -7.39
N THR A 42 13.99 12.08 -6.97
CA THR A 42 13.27 11.09 -7.78
C THR A 42 11.84 11.55 -8.03
N MET A 43 11.14 11.98 -6.97
CA MET A 43 9.76 12.47 -7.04
C MET A 43 9.64 13.72 -7.92
N GLU A 44 10.55 14.68 -7.78
CA GLU A 44 10.62 15.87 -8.64
C GLU A 44 10.84 15.50 -10.11
N THR A 45 11.70 14.51 -10.38
CA THR A 45 11.94 14.04 -11.74
C THR A 45 10.71 13.37 -12.33
N LEU A 46 10.05 12.49 -11.57
CA LEU A 46 8.81 11.83 -11.98
C LEU A 46 7.69 12.84 -12.21
N GLN A 47 7.54 13.83 -11.31
CA GLN A 47 6.60 14.94 -11.40
C GLN A 47 6.83 15.76 -12.68
N ALA A 48 8.08 16.08 -13.01
CA ALA A 48 8.42 16.80 -14.23
C ALA A 48 8.15 15.99 -15.51
N GLY A 49 8.05 14.66 -15.40
CA GLY A 49 7.69 13.77 -16.49
C GLY A 49 6.18 13.55 -16.67
N LEU A 50 5.34 14.07 -15.77
CA LEU A 50 3.89 14.00 -15.93
C LEU A 50 3.41 14.84 -17.11
N THR A 51 2.41 14.33 -17.81
CA THR A 51 1.73 15.02 -18.91
C THR A 51 0.37 15.56 -18.51
N GLU A 52 -0.20 15.01 -17.44
CA GLU A 52 -1.46 15.43 -16.84
C GLU A 52 -1.23 16.45 -15.71
N ASP A 53 -2.22 17.31 -15.49
CA ASP A 53 -2.16 18.33 -14.43
C ASP A 53 -2.52 17.73 -13.07
N GLY A 54 -1.55 17.73 -12.15
CA GLY A 54 -1.69 17.16 -10.82
C GLY A 54 -0.33 16.99 -10.13
N THR A 55 -0.36 16.38 -8.94
CA THR A 55 0.81 16.24 -8.06
C THR A 55 1.01 14.79 -7.65
N LEU A 56 2.26 14.34 -7.64
CA LEU A 56 2.67 13.08 -7.03
C LEU A 56 2.89 13.25 -5.54
N ARG A 57 2.35 12.32 -4.76
CA ARG A 57 2.51 12.26 -3.30
C ARG A 57 2.71 10.82 -2.82
N HIS A 58 3.10 10.66 -1.56
CA HIS A 58 3.27 9.36 -0.91
C HIS A 58 4.21 8.38 -1.65
N GLY A 59 5.26 8.92 -2.28
CA GLY A 59 6.20 8.13 -3.06
C GLY A 59 6.92 7.05 -2.24
N ARG A 60 6.93 5.82 -2.74
CA ARG A 60 7.62 4.67 -2.16
C ARG A 60 8.56 4.03 -3.16
N THR A 61 9.75 3.69 -2.70
CA THR A 61 10.74 2.93 -3.46
C THR A 61 10.90 1.54 -2.86
N HIS A 62 11.01 0.55 -3.74
CA HIS A 62 11.32 -0.83 -3.37
C HIS A 62 12.45 -1.34 -4.26
N GLU A 63 13.50 -1.85 -3.62
CA GLU A 63 14.63 -2.46 -4.30
C GLU A 63 14.31 -3.92 -4.65
N ARG A 64 14.35 -4.25 -5.94
CA ARG A 64 14.19 -5.63 -6.43
C ARG A 64 15.52 -6.40 -6.33
N THR A 65 16.60 -5.73 -6.72
CA THR A 65 18.00 -6.18 -6.68
C THR A 65 18.89 -4.94 -6.51
N ASP A 66 20.19 -5.13 -6.22
CA ASP A 66 21.16 -4.06 -5.96
C ASP A 66 21.10 -2.83 -6.90
N ASP A 67 20.74 -3.04 -8.17
CA ASP A 67 20.66 -1.99 -9.20
C ASP A 67 19.27 -1.92 -9.88
N GLN A 68 18.19 -2.39 -9.26
CA GLN A 68 16.86 -2.37 -9.88
C GLN A 68 15.78 -1.96 -8.88
N PHE A 69 15.05 -0.91 -9.21
CA PHE A 69 14.14 -0.24 -8.29
C PHE A 69 12.77 -0.06 -8.90
N PHE A 70 11.75 -0.32 -8.10
CA PHE A 70 10.37 0.05 -8.39
C PHE A 70 9.98 1.24 -7.53
N ILE A 71 9.49 2.29 -8.17
CA ILE A 71 9.01 3.49 -7.50
C ILE A 71 7.52 3.60 -7.78
N SER A 72 6.71 3.72 -6.75
CA SER A 72 5.28 3.98 -6.89
C SER A 72 4.90 5.24 -6.13
N ALA A 73 3.96 6.00 -6.66
CA ALA A 73 3.42 7.21 -6.02
C ALA A 73 1.93 7.33 -6.30
N GLU A 74 1.22 8.02 -5.41
CA GLU A 74 -0.16 8.41 -5.65
C GLU A 74 -0.18 9.69 -6.49
N PHE A 75 -0.97 9.71 -7.56
CA PHE A 75 -1.25 10.90 -8.36
C PHE A 75 -2.56 11.54 -7.91
N LEU A 76 -2.47 12.78 -7.45
CA LEU A 76 -3.61 13.64 -7.13
C LEU A 76 -3.85 14.61 -8.30
N PRO A 77 -4.95 14.46 -9.06
CA PRO A 77 -5.31 15.44 -10.10
C PRO A 77 -5.55 16.83 -9.50
N SER A 78 -5.16 17.89 -10.21
CA SER A 78 -5.25 19.27 -9.71
C SER A 78 -6.66 19.77 -9.42
N ASP A 79 -7.67 19.10 -9.99
CA ASP A 79 -9.10 19.42 -9.83
C ASP A 79 -9.77 18.64 -8.68
N LYS A 80 -8.98 17.93 -7.87
CA LYS A 80 -9.44 17.12 -6.73
C LYS A 80 -8.96 17.68 -5.40
N ASP A 81 -9.72 17.38 -4.36
CA ASP A 81 -9.41 17.74 -2.99
C ASP A 81 -8.32 16.82 -2.41
N GLU A 82 -7.64 17.27 -1.35
CA GLU A 82 -6.49 16.56 -0.76
C GLU A 82 -6.83 15.17 -0.19
N ASP A 83 -8.08 14.89 0.17
CA ASP A 83 -8.52 13.58 0.65
C ASP A 83 -8.93 12.62 -0.48
N PHE A 84 -8.83 13.06 -1.74
CA PHE A 84 -9.17 12.22 -2.89
C PHE A 84 -8.22 11.02 -2.99
N ASP A 85 -8.78 9.83 -3.17
CA ASP A 85 -8.02 8.61 -3.39
C ASP A 85 -7.48 8.57 -4.82
N GLY A 86 -6.22 8.99 -4.98
CA GLY A 86 -5.53 9.08 -6.25
C GLY A 86 -5.15 7.72 -6.85
N ASP A 87 -4.86 7.73 -8.15
CA ASP A 87 -4.34 6.54 -8.83
C ASP A 87 -2.88 6.30 -8.39
N ILE A 88 -2.52 5.03 -8.22
CA ILE A 88 -1.12 4.66 -7.95
C ILE A 88 -0.42 4.47 -9.29
N LEU A 89 0.56 5.31 -9.55
CA LEU A 89 1.49 5.21 -10.66
C LEU A 89 2.75 4.48 -10.24
N THR A 90 3.31 3.66 -11.13
CA THR A 90 4.49 2.82 -10.89
C THR A 90 5.48 2.93 -12.05
N TRP A 91 6.73 3.16 -11.68
CA TRP A 91 7.87 3.22 -12.57
C TRP A 91 8.97 2.26 -12.16
N PHE A 92 9.83 1.95 -13.12
CA PHE A 92 11.03 1.17 -12.95
C PHE A 92 12.26 2.01 -13.33
N THR A 93 13.36 1.82 -12.61
CA THR A 93 14.68 2.38 -12.95
C THR A 93 15.80 1.46 -12.46
N ASP A 94 16.96 1.56 -13.11
CA ASP A 94 18.19 0.95 -12.62
C ASP A 94 18.99 1.90 -11.69
N ASP A 95 18.60 3.18 -11.59
CA ASP A 95 19.20 4.18 -10.69
C ASP A 95 18.11 5.15 -10.18
N PRO A 96 17.75 5.11 -8.88
CA PRO A 96 16.71 5.97 -8.33
C PRO A 96 17.15 7.44 -8.27
N ARG A 97 18.46 7.72 -8.35
CA ARG A 97 19.02 9.08 -8.44
C ARG A 97 19.25 9.53 -9.88
N GLY A 98 19.00 8.64 -10.84
CA GLY A 98 19.10 8.91 -12.26
C GLY A 98 17.90 9.72 -12.78
N SER A 99 17.92 9.98 -14.09
CA SER A 99 16.89 10.75 -14.78
C SER A 99 16.06 9.91 -15.76
N TYR A 100 16.16 8.58 -15.67
CA TYR A 100 15.53 7.66 -16.61
C TYR A 100 14.59 6.72 -15.86
N PHE A 101 13.34 6.68 -16.32
CA PHE A 101 12.29 5.85 -15.74
C PHE A 101 11.49 5.19 -16.85
N LEU A 102 10.97 4.00 -16.55
CA LEU A 102 10.06 3.27 -17.41
C LEU A 102 8.71 3.12 -16.71
N SER A 103 7.62 3.53 -17.37
CA SER A 103 6.25 3.35 -16.87
C SER A 103 5.85 1.87 -16.89
N VAL A 104 5.55 1.31 -15.73
CA VAL A 104 5.25 -0.12 -15.55
C VAL A 104 3.76 -0.40 -15.75
N ASP A 105 2.90 0.48 -15.25
CA ASP A 105 1.45 0.33 -15.32
C ASP A 105 0.81 1.20 -16.39
N GLU A 106 -0.48 0.98 -16.68
CA GLU A 106 -1.21 1.73 -17.71
C GLU A 106 -1.44 3.19 -17.33
N HIS A 107 -1.79 3.47 -16.07
CA HIS A 107 -1.98 4.84 -15.60
C HIS A 107 -0.66 5.61 -15.67
N ALA A 108 0.48 4.99 -15.33
CA ALA A 108 1.78 5.65 -15.45
C ALA A 108 2.13 5.94 -16.92
N ARG A 109 1.69 5.10 -17.88
CA ARG A 109 1.88 5.36 -19.31
C ARG A 109 0.96 6.47 -19.83
N ASP A 110 -0.27 6.51 -19.34
CA ASP A 110 -1.27 7.49 -19.78
C ASP A 110 -1.04 8.88 -19.18
N GLN A 111 -0.50 8.95 -17.97
CA GLN A 111 -0.33 10.19 -17.20
C GLN A 111 1.08 10.78 -17.28
N SER A 112 2.02 10.13 -17.96
CA SER A 112 3.41 10.59 -18.09
C SER A 112 4.00 10.40 -19.47
N GLY A 113 5.07 11.15 -19.77
CA GLY A 113 5.83 11.06 -21.02
C GLY A 113 6.90 9.97 -21.02
N TRP A 114 6.98 9.14 -19.98
CA TRP A 114 8.00 8.09 -19.86
C TRP A 114 7.71 6.92 -20.81
N ALA A 115 8.77 6.27 -21.29
CA ALA A 115 8.61 5.07 -22.10
C ALA A 115 8.02 3.93 -21.26
N GLY A 116 7.20 3.07 -21.86
CA GLY A 116 6.65 1.90 -21.17
C GLY A 116 7.71 0.82 -20.95
N ALA A 117 7.71 0.20 -19.77
CA ALA A 117 8.40 -1.07 -19.54
C ALA A 117 7.76 -2.19 -20.38
N ASP A 118 8.55 -3.23 -20.69
CA ASP A 118 8.11 -4.46 -21.37
C ASP A 118 7.44 -5.48 -20.43
N PHE A 119 7.43 -5.18 -19.12
CA PHE A 119 6.69 -5.89 -18.08
C PHE A 119 5.63 -4.99 -17.42
N GLY A 120 4.81 -5.58 -16.54
CA GLY A 120 3.68 -4.91 -15.90
C GLY A 120 3.69 -5.00 -14.39
N VAL A 121 2.62 -4.49 -13.77
CA VAL A 121 2.44 -4.40 -12.30
C VAL A 121 2.38 -5.74 -11.57
N SER A 122 2.26 -6.85 -12.30
CA SER A 122 2.26 -8.20 -11.73
C SER A 122 3.66 -8.71 -11.38
N GLU A 123 4.73 -7.99 -11.72
CA GLU A 123 6.08 -8.28 -11.24
C GLU A 123 6.15 -8.08 -9.72
N ASP A 124 6.78 -9.01 -9.00
CA ASP A 124 6.78 -9.04 -7.52
C ASP A 124 7.20 -7.69 -6.89
N GLY A 125 8.25 -7.05 -7.43
CA GLY A 125 8.72 -5.76 -6.91
C GLY A 125 7.74 -4.59 -7.15
N ALA A 126 6.99 -4.63 -8.27
CA ALA A 126 5.94 -3.65 -8.55
C ALA A 126 4.75 -3.83 -7.61
N VAL A 127 4.35 -5.09 -7.34
CA VAL A 127 3.27 -5.40 -6.38
C VAL A 127 3.62 -4.86 -4.99
N THR A 128 4.83 -5.13 -4.51
CA THR A 128 5.29 -4.67 -3.19
C THR A 128 5.35 -3.14 -3.11
N SER A 129 6.01 -2.48 -4.09
CA SER A 129 6.10 -1.00 -4.15
C SER A 129 4.73 -0.33 -4.10
N ARG A 130 3.77 -0.83 -4.89
CA ARG A 130 2.39 -0.34 -4.90
C ARG A 130 1.68 -0.57 -3.57
N GLY A 131 1.85 -1.76 -2.98
CA GLY A 131 1.30 -2.09 -1.67
C GLY A 131 1.75 -1.10 -0.59
N CYS A 132 2.98 -0.60 -0.67
CA CYS A 132 3.51 0.39 0.27
C CYS A 132 2.87 1.77 0.12
N VAL A 133 2.42 2.14 -1.08
CA VAL A 133 1.63 3.37 -1.30
C VAL A 133 0.20 3.17 -0.79
N VAL A 134 -0.41 2.01 -1.02
CA VAL A 134 -1.79 1.70 -0.57
C VAL A 134 -1.98 1.92 0.95
N VAL A 135 -0.94 1.67 1.75
CA VAL A 135 -1.00 1.83 3.21
C VAL A 135 -1.14 3.30 3.63
N VAL A 136 -0.63 4.24 2.83
CA VAL A 136 -0.54 5.67 3.18
C VAL A 136 -1.34 6.60 2.25
N ARG A 137 -1.95 6.07 1.19
CA ARG A 137 -2.66 6.88 0.20
C ARG A 137 -3.92 7.53 0.75
N GLY A 138 -4.28 8.70 0.23
CA GLY A 138 -5.45 9.47 0.66
C GLY A 138 -5.35 10.03 2.08
N GLU A 139 -4.25 9.79 2.80
CA GLU A 139 -3.88 10.56 3.97
C GLU A 139 -3.38 11.94 3.49
N PRO A 140 -3.65 13.04 4.20
CA PRO A 140 -2.99 14.31 3.89
C PRO A 140 -1.47 14.13 4.08
N GLU A 141 -0.65 14.76 3.24
CA GLU A 141 0.80 14.78 3.50
C GLU A 141 1.02 15.39 4.89
N SER A 142 1.44 14.57 5.85
CA SER A 142 1.69 15.05 7.19
C SER A 142 3.01 15.83 7.17
N ASP A 143 2.93 17.16 7.24
CA ASP A 143 4.08 18.04 7.50
C ASP A 143 4.72 17.80 8.90
N GLU A 144 4.21 16.84 9.69
CA GLU A 144 4.66 16.54 11.05
C GLU A 144 5.95 15.68 11.10
N CYS A 145 6.98 16.07 10.35
CA CYS A 145 8.35 15.60 10.55
C CYS A 145 9.42 16.70 10.58
N GLU A 146 9.05 17.98 10.69
CA GLU A 146 10.02 19.07 10.93
C GLU A 146 9.95 19.75 12.31
N GLU A 147 9.00 19.42 13.21
CA GLU A 147 8.88 20.10 14.53
C GLU A 147 8.87 19.20 15.79
N GLN A 148 9.37 17.96 15.76
CA GLN A 148 9.50 17.15 17.00
C GLN A 148 10.87 16.49 17.19
N HIS A 149 11.94 17.18 16.82
CA HIS A 149 13.29 16.83 17.26
C HIS A 149 14.09 18.07 17.70
N GLU A 150 13.47 18.95 18.49
CA GLU A 150 14.23 19.76 19.46
C GLU A 150 14.17 19.05 20.83
N GLU A 151 15.17 18.19 21.05
CA GLU A 151 15.97 18.14 22.26
C GLU A 151 15.27 18.43 23.63
N PHE A 152 15.24 17.42 24.50
CA PHE A 152 15.03 17.53 25.96
C PHE A 152 13.64 18.02 26.45
N CYS A 153 12.88 17.09 27.02
CA CYS A 153 12.04 17.36 28.20
C CYS A 153 12.71 16.77 29.45
#